data_AF-A0A7J6WDP5-F1
#
_entry.id   AF-A0A7J6WDP5-F1
#
_cell.length_a   1.000
_cell.length_b   1.000
_cell.length_c   1.000
_cell.angle_alpha   90.00
_cell.angle_beta   90.00
_cell.angle_gamma   90.00
#
_symmetry.space_group_name_H-M   'P 1'
#
loop_
_entity.id
_entity.type
_entity.pdbx_description
1 polymer ?
#
loop_
_entity_poly.entity_id
_entity_poly.type
_entity_poly.pdbx_seq_one_letter_code
_entity_poly.pdbx_strand_id
1 'polypeptide(L)'
;MERYQSATGQLMNKSKCRVFFGNFTDQRKTKVLEVLDMLQGLCPEKYLGVPLIQGRVTREVASVVLNKIKLKLNSWKGRQLSFQGL
;
A
#
# COMPACT_ATOMS: atom_id res chain seq x y z
N MET A 1 -2.45 -20.30 10.55
CA MET A 1 -3.31 -19.11 10.73
C MET A 1 -4.29 -19.26 11.87
N GLU A 2 -4.92 -20.42 12.03
CA GLU A 2 -5.83 -20.72 13.15
C GLU A 2 -5.26 -20.40 14.53
N ARG A 3 -3.97 -20.71 14.78
CA ARG A 3 -3.31 -20.39 16.06
C ARG A 3 -3.31 -18.89 16.37
N TYR A 4 -3.09 -18.04 15.37
CA TYR A 4 -3.15 -16.58 15.55
C TYR A 4 -4.58 -16.14 15.86
N GLN A 5 -5.56 -16.61 15.08
CA GLN A 5 -6.96 -16.22 15.24
C GLN A 5 -7.51 -16.69 16.59
N SER A 6 -7.17 -17.90 17.03
CA SER A 6 -7.55 -18.44 18.33
C SER A 6 -6.91 -17.67 19.49
N ALA A 7 -5.65 -17.26 19.37
CA ALA A 7 -4.96 -16.50 20.42
C ALA A 7 -5.40 -15.04 20.51
N THR A 8 -5.78 -14.42 19.38
CA THR A 8 -6.07 -12.98 19.30
C THR A 8 -7.56 -12.64 19.19
N GLY A 9 -8.41 -13.61 18.83
CA GLY A 9 -9.80 -13.39 18.45
C GLY A 9 -9.99 -12.69 17.10
N GLN A 10 -8.92 -12.42 16.36
CA GLN A 10 -9.00 -11.67 15.10
C GLN A 10 -9.13 -12.59 13.90
N LEU A 11 -10.31 -12.63 13.30
CA LEU A 11 -10.55 -13.34 12.04
C LEU A 11 -9.84 -12.62 10.88
N MET A 12 -9.06 -13.38 10.13
CA MET A 12 -8.31 -12.82 9.01
C MET A 12 -9.09 -12.98 7.70
N ASN A 13 -9.22 -11.89 6.96
CA ASN A 13 -9.82 -11.88 5.64
C ASN A 13 -8.76 -12.12 4.54
N LYS A 14 -8.60 -13.38 4.13
CA LYS A 14 -7.64 -13.78 3.09
C LYS A 14 -7.86 -13.09 1.73
N SER A 15 -9.08 -12.73 1.36
CA SER A 15 -9.35 -12.08 0.05
C SER A 15 -8.89 -10.63 0.00
N LYS A 16 -8.78 -9.98 1.16
CA LYS A 16 -8.20 -8.63 1.30
C LYS A 16 -6.68 -8.65 1.54
N CYS A 17 -6.13 -9.78 1.96
CA CYS A 17 -4.70 -9.95 2.19
C CYS A 17 -3.99 -10.28 0.88
N ARG A 18 -2.78 -9.72 0.73
CA ARG A 18 -1.89 -9.98 -0.40
C ARG A 18 -0.50 -10.32 0.12
N VAL A 19 0.20 -11.22 -0.57
CA VAL A 19 1.60 -11.57 -0.26
C VAL A 19 2.51 -10.90 -1.29
N PHE A 20 3.53 -10.19 -0.82
CA PHE A 20 4.53 -9.54 -1.67
C PHE A 20 5.86 -10.28 -1.51
N PHE A 21 6.50 -10.62 -2.63
CA PHE A 21 7.74 -11.38 -2.65
C PHE A 21 8.89 -10.55 -3.18
N GLY A 22 9.97 -10.46 -2.39
CA GLY A 22 11.28 -9.96 -2.80
C GLY A 22 12.00 -10.89 -3.79
N ASN A 23 13.31 -11.06 -3.59
CA ASN A 23 14.13 -11.97 -4.39
C ASN A 23 13.89 -13.44 -3.99
N PHE A 24 12.82 -14.03 -4.49
CA PHE A 24 12.49 -15.45 -4.34
C PHE A 24 12.42 -16.15 -5.70
N THR A 25 12.81 -17.43 -5.75
CA THR A 25 12.54 -18.29 -6.90
C THR A 25 11.04 -18.56 -7.02
N ASP A 26 10.53 -18.72 -8.23
CA ASP A 26 9.09 -18.89 -8.45
C ASP A 26 8.55 -20.15 -7.76
N GLN A 27 9.35 -21.21 -7.71
CA GLN A 27 8.99 -22.43 -6.96
C GLN A 27 8.76 -22.15 -5.46
N ARG A 28 9.56 -21.28 -4.83
CA ARG A 28 9.36 -20.90 -3.43
C ARG A 28 8.15 -20.00 -3.26
N LYS A 29 7.87 -19.10 -4.23
CA LYS A 29 6.67 -18.27 -4.21
C LYS A 29 5.41 -19.13 -4.27
N THR A 30 5.33 -20.07 -5.22
CA THR A 30 4.19 -20.99 -5.36
C THR A 30 3.96 -21.78 -4.08
N LYS A 31 5.00 -22.38 -3.50
CA LYS A 31 4.87 -23.13 -2.24
C LYS A 31 4.34 -22.28 -1.08
N VAL A 32 4.75 -21.02 -0.99
CA VAL A 32 4.24 -20.10 0.05
C VAL A 32 2.79 -19.71 -0.21
N LEU A 33 2.42 -19.44 -1.48
CA LEU A 33 1.05 -19.11 -1.86
C LEU A 33 0.09 -20.29 -1.60
N GLU A 34 0.52 -21.53 -1.88
CA GLU A 34 -0.25 -22.74 -1.59
C GLU A 34 -0.50 -22.94 -0.08
N VAL A 35 0.52 -22.69 0.75
CA VAL A 35 0.40 -22.84 2.21
C VAL A 35 -0.48 -21.74 2.82
N LEU A 36 -0.36 -20.50 2.32
CA LEU A 36 -1.12 -19.36 2.85
C LEU A 36 -2.53 -19.27 2.30
N ASP A 37 -2.77 -19.83 1.10
CA ASP A 37 -4.03 -19.73 0.37
C ASP A 37 -4.44 -18.25 0.21
N MET A 38 -3.50 -17.47 -0.30
CA MET A 38 -3.61 -16.02 -0.51
C MET A 38 -3.14 -15.66 -1.91
N LEU A 39 -3.59 -14.51 -2.39
CA LEU A 39 -3.16 -14.00 -3.70
C LEU A 39 -1.83 -13.25 -3.58
N GLN A 40 -0.99 -13.39 -4.60
CA GLN A 40 0.18 -12.55 -4.76
C GLN A 40 -0.24 -11.11 -5.08
N GLY A 41 0.39 -10.14 -4.42
CA GLY A 41 0.27 -8.71 -4.73
C GLY A 41 1.31 -8.29 -5.78
N LEU A 42 0.97 -7.27 -6.58
CA LEU A 42 1.86 -6.71 -7.60
C LEU A 42 2.25 -5.29 -7.19
N CYS A 43 3.56 -5.03 -7.08
CA CYS A 43 4.08 -3.69 -6.86
C CYS A 43 4.05 -2.88 -8.18
N PRO A 44 3.66 -1.59 -8.19
CA PRO A 44 3.38 -0.70 -7.06
C PRO A 44 1.89 -0.63 -6.70
N GLU A 45 1.43 -1.53 -5.84
CA GLU A 45 0.10 -1.42 -5.20
C GLU A 45 0.14 -0.31 -4.14
N LYS A 46 -0.97 0.39 -3.90
CA LYS A 46 -1.01 1.45 -2.86
C LYS A 46 -1.34 0.85 -1.50
N TYR A 47 -0.47 1.04 -0.51
CA TYR A 47 -0.79 0.78 0.89
C TYR A 47 -1.11 2.09 1.61
N LEU A 48 -2.32 2.21 2.15
CA LEU A 48 -2.82 3.44 2.81
C LEU A 48 -2.66 4.71 1.95
N GLY A 49 -2.75 4.56 0.63
CA GLY A 49 -2.59 5.65 -0.32
C GLY A 49 -1.15 6.01 -0.67
N VAL A 50 -0.15 5.33 -0.12
CA VAL A 50 1.26 5.46 -0.51
C VAL A 50 1.62 4.26 -1.40
N PRO A 51 2.33 4.44 -2.53
CA PRO A 51 2.79 3.31 -3.33
C PRO A 51 3.71 2.43 -2.47
N LEU A 52 3.36 1.14 -2.39
CA LEU A 52 4.19 0.11 -1.80
C LEU A 52 5.27 -0.21 -2.83
N ILE A 53 6.51 0.15 -2.53
CA ILE A 53 7.65 -0.01 -3.44
C ILE A 53 8.49 -1.18 -2.96
N GLN A 54 8.74 -2.12 -3.87
CA GLN A 54 9.69 -3.18 -3.63
C GLN A 54 11.01 -2.84 -4.33
N GLY A 55 11.98 -2.33 -3.57
CA GLY A 55 13.29 -1.92 -4.09
C GLY A 55 13.54 -0.42 -3.98
N ARG A 56 14.37 0.13 -4.88
CA ARG A 56 14.79 1.54 -4.84
C ARG A 56 13.64 2.46 -5.24
N VAL A 57 13.45 3.54 -4.48
CA VAL A 57 12.51 4.60 -4.85
C VAL A 57 13.01 5.29 -6.13
N THR A 58 12.21 5.21 -7.18
CA THR A 58 12.48 5.91 -8.44
C THR A 58 11.80 7.28 -8.47
N ARG A 59 12.22 8.14 -9.41
CA ARG A 59 11.66 9.49 -9.57
C ARG A 59 10.16 9.43 -9.89
N GLU A 60 9.74 8.44 -10.66
CA GLU A 60 8.35 8.22 -11.06
C GLU A 60 7.49 7.93 -9.84
N VAL A 61 7.96 7.09 -8.92
CA VAL A 61 7.18 6.79 -7.71
C VAL A 61 7.16 7.97 -6.74
N ALA A 62 8.29 8.66 -6.58
CA ALA A 62 8.34 9.88 -5.78
C ALA A 62 7.38 10.97 -6.32
N SER A 63 7.20 11.03 -7.66
CA SER A 63 6.30 11.99 -8.29
C SER A 63 4.85 11.86 -7.84
N VAL A 64 4.38 10.63 -7.55
CA VAL A 64 3.02 10.37 -7.07
C VAL A 64 2.78 11.05 -5.72
N VAL A 65 3.75 10.95 -4.81
CA VAL A 65 3.68 11.59 -3.49
C VAL A 65 3.78 13.11 -3.62
N LEU A 66 4.73 13.59 -4.45
CA LEU A 66 4.91 15.03 -4.70
C LEU A 66 3.65 15.67 -5.29
N ASN A 67 2.98 15.01 -6.22
CA ASN A 67 1.73 15.51 -6.81
C ASN A 67 0.62 15.64 -5.76
N LYS A 68 0.51 14.69 -4.83
CA LYS A 68 -0.45 14.80 -3.71
C LYS A 68 -0.16 15.99 -2.82
N ILE A 69 1.11 16.26 -2.52
CA ILE A 69 1.53 17.44 -1.73
C ILE A 69 1.16 18.72 -2.48
N LYS A 70 1.49 18.81 -3.78
CA LYS A 70 1.14 19.97 -4.63
C LYS A 70 -0.37 20.21 -4.67
N LEU A 71 -1.17 19.17 -4.82
CA LEU A 71 -2.64 19.29 -4.80
C LEU A 71 -3.16 19.83 -3.47
N LYS A 72 -2.62 19.36 -2.34
CA LYS A 72 -2.96 19.89 -1.01
C LYS A 72 -2.58 21.36 -0.87
N LEU A 73 -1.37 21.73 -1.28
CA LEU A 73 -0.89 23.13 -1.25
C LEU A 73 -1.78 24.05 -2.09
N ASN A 74 -2.13 23.65 -3.32
CA ASN A 74 -3.02 24.41 -4.18
C ASN A 74 -4.42 24.55 -3.58
N SER A 75 -4.95 23.48 -2.99
CA SER A 75 -6.24 23.50 -2.31
C SER A 75 -6.24 24.39 -1.06
N TRP A 76 -5.13 24.48 -0.33
CA TRP A 76 -4.98 25.43 0.78
C TRP A 76 -4.86 26.87 0.28
N LYS A 77 -4.10 27.13 -0.78
CA LYS A 77 -4.04 28.47 -1.41
C LYS A 77 -5.43 28.97 -1.82
N GLY A 78 -6.26 28.09 -2.40
CA GLY A 78 -7.65 28.41 -2.75
C GLY A 78 -8.57 28.63 -1.54
N ARG A 79 -8.27 28.00 -0.39
CA ARG A 79 -9.04 28.14 0.86
C ARG A 79 -8.61 29.32 1.73
N GLN A 80 -7.38 29.80 1.61
CA GLN A 80 -6.91 31.00 2.30
C GLN A 80 -7.48 32.29 1.69
N LEU A 81 -8.32 32.20 0.66
CA LEU A 81 -9.05 33.34 0.08
C LEU A 81 -10.36 33.68 0.81
N SER A 82 -10.71 32.99 1.91
CA SER A 82 -11.67 33.53 2.88
C SER A 82 -10.92 34.34 3.96
N PHE A 83 -10.18 35.38 3.55
CA PHE A 83 -9.80 36.44 4.48
C PHE A 83 -10.37 37.77 3.99
N GLN A 84 -11.53 38.02 4.58
CA GLN A 84 -12.12 39.30 4.96
C GLN A 84 -12.58 40.20 3.81
N GLY A 85 -13.90 40.23 3.63
CA GLY A 85 -14.54 41.45 3.19
C GLY A 85 -14.24 42.55 4.19
N LEU A 86 -13.59 43.60 3.68
CA LEU A 86 -13.79 45.01 3.96
C LEU A 86 -13.09 45.79 2.83
#